data_AF-A0AAV4GGX5-F1
#
_entry.id   AF-A0AAV4GGX5-F1
#
_cell.length_a   1.000
_cell.length_b   1.000
_cell.length_c   1.000
_cell.angle_alpha   90.00
_cell.angle_beta   90.00
_cell.angle_gamma   90.00
#
_symmetry.space_group_name_H-M   'P 1'
#
loop_
_entity.id
_entity.type
_entity.pdbx_description
1 polymer ?
#
loop_
_entity_poly.entity_id
_entity_poly.type
_entity_poly.pdbx_seq_one_letter_code
_entity_poly.pdbx_strand_id
1 'polypeptide(L)'
;MLYFVTTFGKRSEKKVLSDARLIIADVKRPLLGADFFRRHNLLVDLNGQRLIEAYTYLSCPCIISRVAKTELAPIEQDSNKFRKVLLDFPALLQPTFSTAAVKHGVLQHFCTTGPQVHSRARRLAPDRLAACAARKEFIEVEQIGIIRKSNSPWASPLQFVAKPNDGWCPCGDYRLLNDATTPDRYPISHIHDFAAQLADKTSSRK
;
A
#
# COMPACT_ATOMS: atom_id res chain seq x y z
N MET A 1 21.72 -7.45 -27.66
CA MET A 1 21.50 -7.67 -26.22
C MET A 1 22.03 -6.43 -25.50
N LEU A 2 21.14 -5.54 -25.05
CA LEU A 2 21.48 -4.17 -24.64
C LEU A 2 21.01 -3.94 -23.20
N TYR A 3 21.92 -3.47 -22.34
CA TYR A 3 21.85 -3.43 -20.88
C TYR A 3 21.83 -1.96 -20.38
N PHE A 4 21.21 -1.65 -19.22
CA PHE A 4 21.68 -0.94 -17.98
C PHE A 4 20.53 -0.46 -17.10
N VAL A 5 20.72 -0.50 -15.76
CA VAL A 5 20.87 0.66 -14.83
C VAL A 5 21.61 0.16 -13.57
N THR A 6 22.40 1.04 -12.96
CA THR A 6 23.26 0.88 -11.76
C THR A 6 22.56 0.41 -10.47
N THR A 7 23.19 -0.51 -9.73
CA THR A 7 23.69 -0.34 -8.34
C THR A 7 24.52 -1.58 -7.93
N PHE A 8 25.72 -1.34 -7.39
CA PHE A 8 26.65 -2.26 -6.73
C PHE A 8 26.94 -3.64 -7.37
N GLY A 9 28.13 -3.78 -7.97
CA GLY A 9 28.68 -5.06 -8.47
C GLY A 9 29.80 -4.84 -9.48
N LYS A 10 30.63 -5.87 -9.74
CA LYS A 10 31.77 -5.81 -10.69
C LYS A 10 31.29 -5.35 -12.07
N ARG A 11 31.99 -4.38 -12.66
CA ARG A 11 31.58 -3.65 -13.87
C ARG A 11 32.25 -4.23 -15.11
N SER A 12 31.52 -4.31 -16.23
CA SER A 12 32.09 -4.56 -17.56
C SER A 12 31.55 -3.55 -18.59
N GLU A 13 32.40 -3.10 -19.51
CA GLU A 13 32.06 -2.13 -20.55
C GLU A 13 31.71 -2.84 -21.87
N LYS A 14 30.64 -2.39 -22.56
CA LYS A 14 30.33 -2.79 -23.95
C LYS A 14 29.84 -1.59 -24.76
N LYS A 15 30.29 -1.49 -26.01
CA LYS A 15 29.78 -0.52 -27.00
C LYS A 15 28.45 -0.97 -27.61
N VAL A 16 27.61 -0.01 -27.96
CA VAL A 16 26.32 -0.19 -28.64
C VAL A 16 26.30 0.73 -29.87
N LEU A 17 25.28 0.62 -30.72
CA LEU A 17 25.06 1.40 -31.95
C LEU A 17 25.44 2.89 -31.89
N SER A 18 25.18 3.55 -30.76
CA SER A 18 25.70 4.88 -30.48
C SER A 18 27.01 4.76 -29.70
N ASP A 19 27.99 5.62 -29.96
CA ASP A 19 29.29 5.69 -29.24
C ASP A 19 29.17 5.96 -27.71
N ALA A 20 27.97 5.83 -27.15
CA ALA A 20 27.67 5.82 -25.74
C ALA A 20 28.44 4.72 -25.01
N ARG A 21 29.15 5.13 -23.95
CA ARG A 21 29.73 4.23 -22.94
C ARG A 21 28.68 3.84 -21.92
N LEU A 22 28.74 2.58 -21.51
CA LEU A 22 27.56 1.84 -21.10
C LEU A 22 28.06 0.80 -20.06
N ILE A 23 27.60 0.90 -18.79
CA ILE A 23 28.18 0.21 -17.60
C ILE A 23 27.30 -0.95 -17.09
N ILE A 24 27.66 -2.22 -17.34
CA ILE A 24 26.77 -3.36 -17.07
C ILE A 24 26.66 -3.62 -15.57
N ALA A 25 25.44 -3.55 -15.04
CA ALA A 25 25.13 -3.97 -13.68
C ALA A 25 24.98 -5.49 -13.64
N ASP A 26 25.54 -6.11 -12.61
CA ASP A 26 25.44 -7.56 -12.35
C ASP A 26 24.07 -7.87 -11.72
N VAL A 27 23.04 -8.01 -12.57
CA VAL A 27 21.65 -8.26 -12.16
C VAL A 27 21.07 -9.48 -12.88
N LYS A 28 20.27 -10.30 -12.15
CA LYS A 28 19.62 -11.51 -12.69
C LYS A 28 18.74 -11.20 -13.92
N ARG A 29 18.05 -10.05 -13.94
CA ARG A 29 17.14 -9.61 -15.02
C ARG A 29 17.30 -8.11 -15.28
N PRO A 30 18.05 -7.69 -16.31
CA PRO A 30 18.19 -6.28 -16.67
C PRO A 30 16.90 -5.76 -17.32
N LEU A 31 16.42 -4.61 -16.85
CA LEU A 31 15.30 -3.89 -17.46
C LEU A 31 15.77 -2.52 -17.92
N LEU A 32 15.28 -2.07 -19.07
CA LEU A 32 15.56 -0.76 -19.64
C LEU A 32 14.28 0.07 -19.60
N GLY A 33 14.36 1.28 -19.06
CA GLY A 33 13.22 2.21 -19.05
C GLY A 33 13.01 2.89 -20.40
N ALA A 34 11.80 3.42 -20.62
CA ALA A 34 11.44 4.19 -21.81
C ALA A 34 12.29 5.48 -21.98
N ASP A 35 12.74 6.04 -20.86
CA ASP A 35 13.62 7.19 -20.75
C ASP A 35 14.99 6.94 -21.41
N PHE A 36 15.51 5.71 -21.35
CA PHE A 36 16.75 5.34 -22.03
C PHE A 36 16.63 5.46 -23.56
N PHE A 37 15.57 4.87 -24.12
CA PHE A 37 15.32 4.91 -25.56
C PHE A 37 15.13 6.34 -26.05
N ARG A 38 14.44 7.18 -25.26
CA ARG A 38 14.26 8.60 -25.55
C ARG A 38 15.59 9.36 -25.53
N ARG A 39 16.44 9.12 -24.53
CA ARG A 39 17.73 9.84 -24.39
C ARG A 39 18.72 9.51 -25.49
N HIS A 40 18.72 8.27 -25.96
CA HIS A 40 19.63 7.79 -27.00
C HIS A 40 19.02 7.77 -28.40
N ASN A 41 17.81 8.32 -28.57
CA ASN A 41 17.08 8.37 -29.85
C ASN A 41 16.99 6.99 -30.53
N LEU A 42 16.66 5.97 -29.75
CA LEU A 42 16.55 4.60 -30.22
C LEU A 42 15.07 4.24 -30.42
N LEU A 43 14.75 3.71 -31.60
CA LEU A 43 13.43 3.23 -31.99
C LEU A 43 13.40 1.70 -31.89
N VAL A 44 12.35 1.18 -31.26
CA VAL A 44 12.13 -0.27 -31.11
C VAL A 44 11.20 -0.75 -32.22
N ASP A 45 11.72 -1.55 -33.16
CA ASP A 45 10.92 -2.21 -34.19
C ASP A 45 10.61 -3.64 -33.75
N LEU A 46 9.39 -3.84 -33.24
CA LEU A 46 8.90 -5.13 -32.75
C LEU A 46 8.70 -6.13 -33.89
N ASN A 47 8.25 -5.67 -35.06
CA ASN A 47 7.96 -6.53 -36.20
C ASN A 47 9.27 -7.02 -36.84
N GLY A 48 10.23 -6.11 -37.02
CA GLY A 48 11.56 -6.42 -37.54
C GLY A 48 12.54 -6.98 -36.51
N GLN A 49 12.11 -7.15 -35.26
CA GLN A 49 12.96 -7.59 -34.13
C GLN A 49 14.31 -6.86 -34.09
N ARG A 50 14.29 -5.53 -34.18
CA ARG A 50 15.51 -4.72 -34.28
C ARG A 50 15.38 -3.41 -33.51
N LEU A 51 16.53 -2.86 -33.12
CA LEU A 51 16.65 -1.52 -32.56
C LEU A 51 17.29 -0.61 -33.60
N ILE A 52 16.72 0.55 -33.82
CA ILE A 52 17.15 1.49 -34.87
C ILE A 52 17.54 2.82 -34.20
N GLU A 53 18.70 3.36 -34.52
CA GLU A 53 19.05 4.73 -34.14
C GLU A 53 18.36 5.73 -35.07
N ALA A 54 17.58 6.66 -34.53
CA ALA A 54 16.68 7.51 -35.30
C ALA A 54 17.40 8.47 -36.26
N TYR A 55 18.65 8.85 -35.98
CA TYR A 55 19.41 9.80 -36.81
C TYR A 55 20.22 9.12 -37.92
N THR A 56 20.92 8.03 -37.59
CA THR A 56 21.82 7.35 -38.52
C THR A 56 21.14 6.21 -39.27
N TYR A 57 19.93 5.81 -38.82
CA TYR A 57 19.21 4.61 -39.26
C TYR A 57 20.03 3.32 -39.12
N LEU A 58 21.11 3.34 -38.32
CA LEU A 58 21.85 2.14 -37.99
C LEU A 58 20.94 1.21 -37.20
N SER A 59 20.92 -0.06 -37.60
CA SER A 59 20.07 -1.07 -36.99
C SER A 59 20.88 -2.17 -36.33
N CYS A 60 20.41 -2.64 -35.18
CA CYS A 60 20.91 -3.86 -34.55
C CYS A 60 19.80 -4.87 -34.40
N PRO A 61 20.01 -6.13 -34.83
CA PRO A 61 19.07 -7.20 -34.58
C PRO A 61 18.94 -7.43 -33.07
N CYS A 62 17.71 -7.70 -32.65
CA CYS A 62 17.32 -8.00 -31.28
C CYS A 62 16.65 -9.36 -31.25
N ILE A 63 16.77 -10.06 -30.12
CA ILE A 63 16.12 -11.36 -29.93
C ILE A 63 14.93 -11.13 -28.99
N ILE A 64 13.75 -11.61 -29.38
CA ILE A 64 12.60 -11.62 -28.48
C ILE A 64 12.76 -12.77 -27.49
N SER A 65 13.07 -12.45 -26.23
CA SER A 65 12.97 -13.42 -25.15
C SER A 65 11.52 -13.46 -24.64
N ARG A 66 10.83 -14.59 -24.81
CA ARG A 66 9.52 -14.81 -24.17
C ARG A 66 9.73 -15.13 -22.70
N VAL A 67 9.34 -14.23 -21.81
CA VAL A 67 9.28 -14.51 -20.38
C VAL A 67 7.89 -15.07 -20.08
N ALA A 68 7.82 -16.26 -19.49
CA ALA A 68 6.55 -16.96 -19.22
C ALA A 68 5.59 -16.20 -18.27
N LYS A 69 6.08 -15.16 -17.58
CA LYS A 69 5.31 -14.29 -16.69
C LYS A 69 5.82 -12.86 -16.73
N THR A 70 5.00 -11.94 -17.25
CA THR A 70 5.16 -10.49 -17.12
C THR A 70 4.56 -10.03 -15.79
N GLU A 71 5.01 -10.59 -14.67
CA GLU A 71 4.60 -10.08 -13.36
C GLU A 71 5.52 -8.91 -13.01
N LEU A 72 4.99 -7.69 -13.02
CA LEU A 72 5.58 -6.52 -12.34
C LEU A 72 5.50 -6.70 -10.81
N ALA A 73 5.95 -7.85 -10.31
CA ALA A 73 6.05 -8.11 -8.89
C ALA A 73 7.47 -7.74 -8.45
N PRO A 74 7.67 -6.72 -7.59
CA PRO A 74 9.00 -6.36 -7.08
C PRO A 74 9.55 -7.37 -6.06
N ILE A 75 8.97 -8.57 -5.98
CA ILE A 75 9.31 -9.59 -4.99
C ILE A 75 9.65 -10.86 -5.77
N GLU A 76 10.89 -11.31 -5.60
CA GLU A 76 11.46 -12.48 -6.26
C GLU A 76 10.46 -13.65 -6.36
N GLN A 77 10.40 -14.24 -7.54
CA GLN A 77 9.79 -15.56 -7.81
C GLN A 77 10.58 -16.71 -7.16
N ASP A 78 11.61 -16.41 -6.38
CA ASP A 78 12.35 -17.43 -5.64
C ASP A 78 11.44 -17.96 -4.52
N SER A 79 11.37 -19.28 -4.43
CA SER A 79 10.60 -20.04 -3.43
C SER A 79 11.11 -19.85 -2.00
N ASN A 80 11.22 -18.60 -1.54
CA ASN A 80 11.72 -18.30 -0.22
C ASN A 80 10.69 -18.78 0.83
N LYS A 81 11.18 -19.28 1.96
CA LYS A 81 10.39 -19.86 3.07
C LYS A 81 9.21 -18.97 3.48
N PHE A 82 9.34 -17.65 3.36
CA PHE A 82 8.28 -16.69 3.68
C PHE A 82 7.08 -16.78 2.73
N ARG A 83 7.29 -17.07 1.45
CA ARG A 83 6.18 -17.24 0.50
C ARG A 83 5.33 -18.46 0.86
N LYS A 84 5.95 -19.53 1.36
CA LYS A 84 5.21 -20.70 1.87
C LYS A 84 4.30 -20.30 3.04
N VAL A 85 4.83 -19.56 4.01
CA VAL A 85 4.04 -19.03 5.13
C VAL A 85 2.87 -18.16 4.66
N LEU A 86 3.10 -17.27 3.68
CA LEU A 86 2.03 -16.45 3.12
C LEU A 86 0.96 -17.27 2.40
N LEU A 87 1.36 -18.36 1.72
CA LEU A 87 0.44 -19.31 1.09
C LEU A 87 -0.33 -20.16 2.09
N ASP A 88 0.24 -20.40 3.28
CA ASP A 88 -0.43 -21.12 4.37
C ASP A 88 -1.56 -20.27 5.00
N PHE A 89 -1.48 -18.93 4.88
CA PHE A 89 -2.46 -18.00 5.45
C PHE A 89 -3.02 -16.98 4.43
N PRO A 90 -3.67 -17.44 3.34
CA PRO A 90 -4.13 -16.54 2.27
C PRO A 90 -5.19 -15.54 2.76
N ALA A 91 -5.95 -15.90 3.80
CA ALA A 91 -6.97 -15.04 4.40
C ALA A 91 -6.40 -13.78 5.07
N LEU A 92 -5.13 -13.75 5.49
CA LEU A 92 -4.51 -12.57 6.10
C LEU A 92 -4.13 -11.49 5.06
N LEU A 93 -4.03 -11.89 3.79
CA LEU A 93 -3.61 -11.02 2.70
C LEU A 93 -4.77 -10.28 2.04
N GLN A 94 -6.01 -10.71 2.32
CA GLN A 94 -7.22 -10.04 1.86
C GLN A 94 -7.80 -9.24 3.03
N PRO A 95 -7.92 -7.90 2.90
CA PRO A 95 -8.56 -7.07 3.90
C PRO A 95 -10.07 -7.28 3.85
N THR A 96 -10.52 -8.44 4.33
CA THR A 96 -11.93 -8.82 4.35
C THR A 96 -12.49 -8.43 5.71
N PHE A 97 -13.17 -7.30 5.77
CA PHE A 97 -13.90 -6.82 6.96
C PHE A 97 -15.29 -7.47 7.10
N SER A 98 -15.58 -8.49 6.28
CA SER A 98 -16.81 -9.27 6.37
C SER A 98 -16.92 -9.91 7.76
N THR A 99 -18.14 -9.92 8.26
CA THR A 99 -18.66 -10.38 9.56
C THR A 99 -18.31 -11.83 9.92
N ALA A 100 -17.03 -12.22 9.87
CA ALA A 100 -16.57 -13.47 10.46
C ALA A 100 -16.77 -13.38 11.98
N ALA A 101 -17.25 -14.47 12.59
CA ALA A 101 -17.29 -14.59 14.04
C ALA A 101 -15.90 -14.28 14.61
N VAL A 102 -15.83 -13.35 15.56
CA VAL A 102 -14.58 -12.93 16.20
C VAL A 102 -13.87 -14.18 16.72
N LYS A 103 -12.66 -14.45 16.21
CA LYS A 103 -11.92 -15.70 16.50
C LYS A 103 -11.48 -15.80 17.96
N HIS A 104 -11.48 -14.67 18.68
CA HIS A 104 -11.12 -14.56 20.09
C HIS A 104 -12.32 -14.11 20.93
N GLY A 105 -12.39 -14.55 22.18
CA GLY A 105 -13.45 -14.15 23.12
C GLY A 105 -13.31 -12.74 23.70
N VAL A 106 -12.29 -11.98 23.30
CA VAL A 106 -12.07 -10.61 23.80
C VAL A 106 -13.04 -9.65 23.10
N LEU A 107 -13.84 -8.95 23.91
CA LEU A 107 -14.75 -7.91 23.47
C LEU A 107 -14.36 -6.58 24.09
N GLN A 108 -14.58 -5.49 23.37
CA GLN A 108 -14.45 -4.15 23.92
C GLN A 108 -15.70 -3.82 24.73
N HIS A 109 -15.52 -3.51 26.01
CA HIS A 109 -16.59 -3.08 26.91
C HIS A 109 -16.31 -1.65 27.39
N PHE A 110 -17.31 -0.77 27.27
CA PHE A 110 -17.23 0.60 27.74
C PHE A 110 -18.07 0.76 29.00
N CYS A 111 -17.42 0.83 30.15
CA CYS A 111 -18.09 1.09 31.43
C CYS A 111 -18.37 2.59 31.55
N THR A 112 -19.66 2.98 31.51
CA THR A 112 -20.05 4.38 31.69
C THR A 112 -20.62 4.64 33.08
N THR A 113 -20.40 5.85 33.60
CA THR A 113 -20.92 6.32 34.88
C THR A 113 -21.76 7.58 34.67
N GLY A 114 -22.92 7.66 35.32
CA GLY A 114 -23.81 8.83 35.24
C GLY A 114 -24.89 8.72 34.15
N PRO A 115 -25.58 9.84 33.83
CA PRO A 115 -26.71 9.85 32.91
C PRO A 115 -26.27 9.67 31.45
N GLN A 116 -27.20 9.23 30.59
CA GLN A 116 -26.92 9.11 29.16
C GLN A 116 -26.65 10.47 28.52
N VAL A 117 -25.59 10.55 27.72
CA VAL A 117 -25.17 11.81 27.10
C VAL A 117 -25.57 11.83 25.63
N HIS A 118 -26.30 12.88 25.25
CA HIS A 118 -26.79 13.10 23.89
C HIS A 118 -26.43 14.49 23.41
N SER A 119 -25.92 14.57 22.18
CA SER A 119 -25.61 15.82 21.49
C SER A 119 -26.31 15.88 20.14
N ARG A 120 -26.78 17.07 19.75
CA ARG A 120 -27.42 17.27 18.45
C ARG A 120 -26.38 17.20 17.33
N ALA A 121 -26.81 16.71 16.17
CA ALA A 121 -26.00 16.74 14.96
C ALA A 121 -25.55 18.18 14.64
N ARG A 122 -24.28 18.35 14.28
CA ARG A 122 -23.74 19.66 13.93
C ARG A 122 -24.22 20.08 12.55
N ARG A 123 -24.48 21.39 12.40
CA ARG A 123 -24.70 21.99 11.08
C ARG A 123 -23.42 21.85 10.26
N LEU A 124 -23.56 21.28 9.07
CA LEU A 124 -22.48 21.18 8.11
C LEU A 124 -22.62 22.32 7.09
N ALA A 125 -21.49 22.84 6.59
CA ALA A 125 -21.51 23.79 5.47
C ALA A 125 -22.03 23.10 4.19
N PRO A 126 -22.52 23.84 3.19
CA PRO A 126 -23.14 23.25 1.98
C PRO A 126 -22.27 22.20 1.29
N ASP A 127 -20.97 22.47 1.13
CA ASP A 127 -20.03 21.54 0.49
C ASP A 127 -19.85 20.25 1.31
N ARG A 128 -19.86 20.37 2.64
CA ARG A 128 -19.76 19.23 3.58
C ARG A 128 -21.08 18.48 3.69
N LEU A 129 -22.22 19.16 3.56
CA LEU A 129 -23.54 18.56 3.50
C LEU A 129 -23.70 17.76 2.21
N ALA A 130 -23.28 18.31 1.07
CA ALA A 130 -23.28 17.62 -0.21
C ALA A 130 -22.38 16.38 -0.14
N ALA A 131 -21.16 16.51 0.39
CA ALA A 131 -20.27 15.36 0.62
C ALA A 131 -20.91 14.33 1.57
N CYS A 132 -21.53 14.76 2.67
CA CYS A 132 -22.24 13.93 3.65
C CYS A 132 -23.42 13.16 3.05
N ALA A 133 -24.28 13.84 2.30
CA ALA A 133 -25.46 13.27 1.67
C ALA A 133 -25.08 12.32 0.52
N ALA A 134 -23.95 12.57 -0.15
CA ALA A 134 -23.44 11.74 -1.23
C ALA A 134 -22.62 10.52 -0.74
N ARG A 135 -22.41 10.34 0.58
CA ARG A 135 -21.43 9.39 1.10
C ARG A 135 -21.79 7.93 0.87
N LYS A 136 -21.11 7.34 -0.11
CA LYS A 136 -20.93 5.89 -0.26
C LYS A 136 -20.28 5.28 0.98
N GLU A 137 -19.45 6.01 1.72
CA GLU A 137 -18.67 5.45 2.83
C GLU A 137 -19.56 4.93 3.96
N PHE A 138 -20.69 5.60 4.27
CA PHE A 138 -21.63 5.09 5.27
C PHE A 138 -22.35 3.82 4.81
N ILE A 139 -22.71 3.78 3.53
CA ILE A 139 -23.35 2.61 2.92
C ILE A 139 -22.37 1.44 2.90
N GLU A 140 -21.12 1.68 2.50
CA GLU A 140 -20.07 0.66 2.44
C GLU A 140 -19.76 0.10 3.83
N VAL A 141 -19.54 0.96 4.84
CA VAL A 141 -19.24 0.47 6.21
C VAL A 141 -20.45 -0.15 6.92
N GLU A 142 -21.68 0.21 6.53
CA GLU A 142 -22.90 -0.50 6.96
C GLU A 142 -23.02 -1.87 6.27
N GLN A 143 -22.79 -1.94 4.95
CA GLN A 143 -22.80 -3.19 4.17
C GLN A 143 -21.75 -4.19 4.64
N ILE A 144 -20.57 -3.70 5.01
CA ILE A 144 -19.46 -4.51 5.54
C ILE A 144 -19.73 -4.93 6.99
N GLY A 145 -20.69 -4.29 7.68
CA GLY A 145 -21.12 -4.65 9.03
C GLY A 145 -20.32 -3.99 10.16
N ILE A 146 -19.56 -2.93 9.87
CA ILE A 146 -18.81 -2.16 10.89
C ILE A 146 -19.78 -1.30 11.72
N ILE A 147 -20.81 -0.75 11.09
CA ILE A 147 -21.86 0.05 11.76
C ILE A 147 -23.24 -0.54 11.50
N ARG A 148 -24.21 -0.13 12.32
CA ARG A 148 -25.64 -0.42 12.13
C ARG A 148 -26.48 0.76 12.59
N LYS A 149 -27.67 0.90 12.02
CA LYS A 149 -28.69 1.81 12.56
C LYS A 149 -29.05 1.41 13.99
N SER A 150 -29.20 2.39 14.86
CA SER A 150 -29.55 2.19 16.27
C SER A 150 -30.55 3.24 16.74
N ASN A 151 -31.32 2.89 17.76
CA ASN A 151 -32.19 3.80 18.49
C ASN A 151 -31.65 3.98 19.92
N SER A 152 -30.42 4.51 20.01
CA SER A 152 -29.70 4.66 21.28
C SER A 152 -30.07 5.98 21.97
N PRO A 153 -30.22 6.00 23.31
CA PRO A 153 -30.33 7.25 24.06
C PRO A 153 -29.01 8.05 24.07
N TRP A 154 -27.90 7.44 23.66
CA TRP A 154 -26.59 8.08 23.52
C TRP A 154 -26.37 8.57 22.09
N ALA A 155 -25.91 9.80 21.93
CA ALA A 155 -25.52 10.32 20.62
C ALA A 155 -24.35 11.30 20.70
N SER A 156 -23.34 11.06 19.85
CA SER A 156 -22.21 11.97 19.64
C SER A 156 -22.33 12.65 18.28
N PRO A 157 -21.91 13.92 18.14
CA PRO A 157 -21.98 14.62 16.87
C PRO A 157 -20.89 14.09 15.93
N LEU A 158 -21.16 14.17 14.63
CA LEU A 158 -20.20 13.78 13.61
C LEU A 158 -19.59 15.01 12.93
N GLN A 159 -18.29 14.94 12.65
CA GLN A 159 -17.56 15.92 11.86
C GLN A 159 -16.98 15.29 10.59
N PHE A 160 -16.84 16.10 9.55
CA PHE A 160 -16.25 15.74 8.28
C PHE A 160 -14.92 16.44 8.13
N VAL A 161 -13.86 15.67 7.94
CA VAL A 161 -12.49 16.17 7.75
C VAL A 161 -12.03 15.77 6.34
N ALA A 162 -11.45 16.73 5.62
CA ALA A 162 -10.86 16.45 4.31
C ALA A 162 -9.59 15.62 4.48
N LYS A 163 -9.45 14.56 3.69
CA LYS A 163 -8.22 13.79 3.56
C LYS A 163 -7.30 14.48 2.54
N PRO A 164 -5.97 14.28 2.62
CA PRO A 164 -5.04 14.84 1.65
C PRO A 164 -5.25 14.39 0.19
N ASN A 165 -5.98 13.30 -0.04
CA ASN A 165 -6.21 12.69 -1.34
C ASN A 165 -7.62 12.99 -1.91
N ASP A 166 -8.16 14.18 -1.67
CA ASP A 166 -9.50 14.63 -2.07
C ASP A 166 -10.69 13.80 -1.52
N GLY A 167 -10.43 12.89 -0.57
CA GLY A 167 -11.47 12.14 0.13
C GLY A 167 -11.99 12.86 1.38
N TRP A 168 -13.06 12.34 1.98
CA TRP A 168 -13.56 12.81 3.27
C TRP A 168 -13.52 11.70 4.33
N CYS A 169 -13.32 12.04 5.59
CA CYS A 169 -13.36 11.11 6.72
C CYS A 169 -14.49 11.49 7.70
N PRO A 170 -15.42 10.58 8.05
CA PRO A 170 -16.31 10.77 9.19
C PRO A 170 -15.52 10.62 10.49
N CYS A 171 -15.60 11.62 11.37
CA CYS A 171 -14.99 11.59 12.70
C CYS A 171 -16.06 11.88 13.75
N GLY A 172 -16.32 10.92 14.64
CA GLY A 172 -17.21 11.10 15.78
C GLY A 172 -16.54 11.92 16.87
N ASP A 173 -17.26 12.89 17.42
CA ASP A 173 -16.80 13.73 18.53
C ASP A 173 -17.26 13.11 19.87
N TYR A 174 -16.46 12.15 20.36
CA TYR A 174 -16.77 11.33 21.54
C TYR A 174 -16.33 11.95 22.86
N ARG A 175 -15.99 13.25 22.93
CA ARG A 175 -15.47 13.87 24.16
C ARG A 175 -16.41 13.67 25.36
N LEU A 176 -17.69 13.97 25.18
CA LEU A 176 -18.72 13.78 26.21
C LEU A 176 -18.91 12.31 26.61
N LEU A 177 -18.77 11.39 25.65
CA LEU A 177 -18.83 9.96 25.94
C LEU A 177 -17.59 9.51 26.73
N ASN A 178 -16.42 9.99 26.36
CA ASN A 178 -15.16 9.69 27.02
C ASN A 178 -15.15 10.20 28.47
N ASP A 179 -15.69 11.39 28.72
CA ASP A 179 -15.81 11.95 30.08
C ASP A 179 -16.73 11.10 30.97
N ALA A 180 -17.75 10.48 30.39
CA ALA A 180 -18.65 9.55 31.10
C ALA A 180 -18.10 8.12 31.18
N THR A 181 -16.99 7.81 30.49
CA THR A 181 -16.43 6.46 30.43
C THR A 181 -15.35 6.29 31.49
N THR A 182 -15.41 5.20 32.26
CA THR A 182 -14.37 4.84 33.23
C THR A 182 -13.07 4.50 32.50
N PRO A 183 -11.94 5.20 32.76
CA PRO A 183 -10.70 4.93 32.07
C PRO A 183 -10.13 3.55 32.42
N ASP A 184 -9.99 2.68 31.42
CA ASP A 184 -9.25 1.43 31.54
C ASP A 184 -7.78 1.66 31.12
N ARG A 185 -6.90 1.85 32.11
CA ARG A 185 -5.49 2.20 31.89
C ARG A 185 -4.64 0.94 31.74
N TYR A 186 -4.85 0.20 30.66
CA TYR A 186 -3.97 -0.93 30.34
C TYR A 186 -2.53 -0.43 30.16
N PRO A 187 -1.54 -1.03 30.86
CA PRO A 187 -0.15 -0.58 30.79
C PRO A 187 0.43 -0.90 29.41
N ILE A 188 0.74 0.13 28.64
CA ILE A 188 1.47 0.01 27.37
C ILE A 188 2.96 0.18 27.69
N SER A 189 3.78 -0.82 27.37
CA SER A 189 5.23 -0.77 27.56
C SER A 189 5.88 0.36 26.76
N HIS A 190 7.00 0.89 27.23
CA HIS A 190 7.71 1.93 26.52
C HIS A 190 8.34 1.37 25.23
N ILE A 191 8.33 2.16 24.15
CA ILE A 191 8.85 1.71 22.85
C ILE A 191 10.36 1.36 22.92
N HIS A 192 11.12 2.04 23.77
CA HIS A 192 12.54 1.73 23.99
C HIS A 192 12.76 0.38 24.65
N ASP A 193 11.88 -0.04 25.57
CA ASP A 193 11.97 -1.35 26.22
C ASP A 193 11.78 -2.47 25.18
N PHE A 194 10.84 -2.27 24.24
CA PHE A 194 10.65 -3.17 23.12
C PHE A 194 11.85 -3.21 22.17
N ALA A 195 12.42 -2.04 21.84
CA ALA A 195 13.59 -1.94 20.97
C ALA A 195 14.84 -2.60 21.57
N ALA A 196 15.06 -2.47 22.89
CA ALA A 196 16.16 -3.12 23.58
C ALA A 196 16.06 -4.66 23.49
N GLN A 197 14.84 -5.22 23.57
CA GLN A 197 14.61 -6.66 23.38
C GLN A 197 14.84 -7.15 21.94
N LEU A 198 14.99 -6.24 20.98
CA LEU A 198 15.30 -6.54 19.58
C LEU A 198 16.79 -6.44 19.27
N ALA A 199 17.60 -5.86 20.17
CA ALA A 199 19.05 -5.86 20.01
C ALA A 199 19.57 -7.30 19.84
N ASP A 200 20.48 -7.50 18.89
CA ASP A 200 21.08 -8.79 18.52
C ASP A 200 20.15 -9.83 17.87
N LYS A 201 18.85 -9.53 17.68
CA LYS A 201 17.97 -10.37 16.87
C LYS A 201 18.17 -10.07 15.38
N THR A 202 19.02 -10.85 14.73
CA THR A 202 19.21 -10.77 13.28
C THR A 202 18.04 -11.40 12.54
N SER A 203 17.33 -10.62 11.71
CA SER A 203 16.54 -11.18 10.62
C SER A 203 17.54 -11.83 9.66
N SER A 204 17.67 -13.16 9.72
CA SER A 204 18.67 -13.89 8.97
C SER A 204 18.61 -13.51 7.48
N ARG A 205 19.61 -12.77 6.98
CA ARG A 205 19.89 -12.70 5.56
C ARG A 205 20.48 -14.06 5.16
N LYS A 206 19.62 -14.96 4.70
CA LYS A 206 19.99 -16.14 3.92
C LYS A 206 19.32 -16.01 2.58
#